data_AF-A0A2V6HXA3-F1
#
_entry.id   AF-A0A2V6HXA3-F1
#
_cell.length_a   1.000
_cell.length_b   1.000
_cell.length_c   1.000
_cell.angle_alpha   90.00
_cell.angle_beta   90.00
_cell.angle_gamma   90.00
#
_symmetry.space_group_name_H-M   'P 1'
#
loop_
_entity.id
_entity.type
_entity.pdbx_description
1 polymer ?
#
loop_
_entity_poly.entity_id
_entity_poly.type
_entity_poly.pdbx_seq_one_letter_code
_entity_poly.pdbx_strand_id
1 'polypeptide(L)'
;MNKLSLAVVALHLASFALKAAQPEINPSHIDVYVTPYYNSKGPEVKVGRFSSGLASAKEDEFLATIAEMRKDWDRLTFPELYVAAIRLYDLGYRKEAVYLVLFCSVSRSAVWRSPGSNQDGKHR
;
A
#
# COMPACT_ATOMS: atom_id res chain seq x y z
N MET A 1 -54.72 -17.57 47.92
CA MET A 1 -54.09 -16.69 46.90
C MET A 1 -52.80 -16.13 47.46
N ASN A 2 -51.69 -16.82 47.23
CA ASN A 2 -50.39 -16.44 47.81
C ASN A 2 -49.69 -15.49 46.84
N LYS A 3 -49.70 -14.19 47.16
CA LYS A 3 -49.14 -13.12 46.32
C LYS A 3 -47.66 -13.35 45.95
N LEU A 4 -46.93 -14.14 46.76
CA LEU A 4 -45.56 -14.55 46.47
C LEU A 4 -45.43 -15.54 45.30
N SER A 5 -46.40 -16.43 45.09
CA SER A 5 -46.31 -17.46 44.04
C SER A 5 -46.50 -16.87 42.64
N LEU A 6 -47.30 -15.81 42.53
CA LEU A 6 -47.52 -15.09 41.27
C LEU A 6 -46.27 -14.29 40.83
N ALA A 7 -45.51 -13.76 41.79
CA ALA A 7 -44.32 -12.96 41.53
C ALA A 7 -43.15 -13.80 40.98
N VAL A 8 -42.99 -15.03 41.48
CA VAL A 8 -41.93 -15.95 41.02
C VAL A 8 -42.20 -16.47 39.61
N VAL A 9 -43.47 -16.72 39.26
CA VAL A 9 -43.88 -17.14 37.91
C VAL A 9 -43.68 -16.00 36.89
N ALA A 10 -44.00 -14.75 37.27
CA ALA A 10 -43.75 -13.59 36.43
C ALA A 10 -42.26 -13.32 36.19
N LEU A 11 -41.41 -13.56 37.19
CA LEU A 11 -39.95 -13.38 37.08
C LEU A 11 -39.31 -14.43 36.16
N HIS A 12 -39.83 -15.67 36.17
CA HIS A 12 -39.39 -16.69 35.22
C HIS A 12 -39.88 -16.42 33.79
N LEU A 13 -41.14 -15.98 33.60
CA LEU A 13 -41.67 -15.63 32.27
C LEU A 13 -40.93 -14.43 31.64
N ALA A 14 -40.52 -13.44 32.43
CA ALA A 14 -39.74 -12.30 31.95
C ALA A 14 -38.33 -12.69 31.46
N SER A 15 -37.78 -13.80 31.96
CA SER A 15 -36.44 -14.28 31.60
C SER A 15 -36.40 -14.97 30.22
N PHE A 16 -37.54 -15.51 29.75
CA PHE A 16 -37.63 -16.16 28.44
C PHE A 16 -37.89 -15.20 27.27
N ALA A 17 -38.40 -13.99 27.54
CA ALA A 17 -38.73 -13.02 26.49
C ALA A 17 -37.49 -12.25 25.94
N LEU A 18 -36.34 -12.29 26.61
CA LEU A 18 -35.16 -11.49 26.23
C LEU A 18 -34.20 -12.18 25.25
N LYS A 19 -34.56 -13.34 24.68
CA LYS A 19 -33.69 -14.08 23.74
C LYS A 19 -34.10 -13.98 22.26
N ALA A 20 -35.10 -13.16 21.92
CA ALA A 20 -35.69 -13.11 20.57
C ALA A 20 -35.27 -11.88 19.72
N ALA A 21 -34.07 -11.35 19.92
CA ALA A 21 -33.49 -10.34 19.04
C ALA A 21 -31.98 -10.56 18.90
N GLN A 22 -31.58 -11.79 18.54
CA GLN A 22 -30.26 -11.99 17.95
C GLN A 22 -30.40 -11.63 16.47
N PRO A 23 -29.62 -10.67 15.93
CA PRO A 23 -29.67 -10.37 14.51
C PRO A 23 -29.38 -11.65 13.74
N GLU A 24 -30.25 -11.98 12.78
CA GLU A 24 -30.04 -13.09 11.86
C GLU A 24 -28.81 -12.76 11.02
N ILE A 25 -27.64 -13.29 11.40
CA ILE A 25 -26.40 -13.10 10.66
C ILE A 25 -26.51 -13.97 9.41
N ASN A 26 -27.08 -13.41 8.34
CA ASN A 26 -27.07 -14.04 7.03
C ASN A 26 -25.64 -13.92 6.48
N PRO A 27 -24.86 -15.02 6.37
CA PRO A 27 -23.46 -14.95 5.97
C PRO A 27 -23.26 -14.51 4.52
N SER A 28 -24.33 -14.40 3.74
CA SER A 28 -24.32 -13.91 2.36
C SER A 28 -24.66 -12.42 2.22
N HIS A 29 -25.00 -11.73 3.31
CA HIS A 29 -25.34 -10.31 3.30
C HIS A 29 -24.45 -9.53 4.27
N ILE A 30 -23.68 -8.57 3.74
CA ILE A 30 -22.83 -7.68 4.53
C ILE A 30 -23.54 -6.32 4.60
N ASP A 31 -24.09 -5.96 5.76
CA ASP A 31 -24.87 -4.73 5.95
C ASP A 31 -24.03 -3.45 5.85
N VAL A 32 -22.71 -3.55 6.03
CA VAL A 32 -21.80 -2.40 6.03
C VAL A 32 -20.61 -2.69 5.13
N TYR A 33 -20.60 -2.05 3.96
CA TYR A 33 -19.46 -2.06 3.05
C TYR A 33 -18.59 -0.82 3.31
N VAL A 34 -17.43 -1.03 3.92
CA VAL A 34 -16.46 0.05 4.17
C VAL A 34 -15.67 0.29 2.88
N THR A 35 -15.69 1.52 2.38
CA THR A 35 -14.84 1.90 1.24
C THR A 35 -13.38 1.82 1.67
N PRO A 36 -12.53 1.04 0.98
CA PRO A 36 -11.12 0.96 1.31
C PRO A 36 -10.45 2.33 1.08
N TYR A 37 -9.54 2.70 1.98
CA TYR A 37 -8.79 3.96 1.90
C TYR A 37 -7.84 4.00 0.68
N TYR A 38 -7.53 2.84 0.08
CA TYR A 38 -6.63 2.74 -1.08
C TYR A 38 -7.35 2.23 -2.32
N ASN A 39 -6.94 2.77 -3.46
CA ASN A 39 -7.42 2.40 -4.78
C ASN A 39 -6.53 1.30 -5.39
N SER A 40 -7.11 0.13 -5.70
CA SER A 40 -6.40 -1.02 -6.28
C SER A 40 -6.21 -0.95 -7.80
N LYS A 41 -6.41 0.21 -8.45
CA LYS A 41 -6.26 0.38 -9.92
C LYS A 41 -4.85 0.09 -10.45
N GLY A 42 -3.86 -0.13 -9.59
CA GLY A 42 -2.49 -0.47 -9.97
C GLY A 42 -1.52 0.71 -9.77
N PRO A 43 -0.22 0.48 -10.00
CA PRO A 43 0.82 1.47 -9.73
C PRO A 43 0.75 2.63 -10.72
N GLU A 44 0.49 3.84 -10.23
CA GLU A 44 0.67 5.07 -11.00
C GLU A 44 2.11 5.59 -10.77
N VAL A 45 2.93 5.60 -11.82
CA VAL A 45 4.34 6.01 -11.73
C VAL A 45 4.49 7.44 -12.24
N LYS A 46 4.96 8.35 -11.36
CA LYS A 46 5.27 9.76 -11.67
C LYS A 46 6.64 10.12 -11.09
N VAL A 47 7.71 9.78 -11.81
CA VAL A 47 9.10 9.92 -11.29
C VAL A 47 10.02 10.77 -12.16
N GLY A 48 9.59 11.17 -13.35
CA GLY A 48 10.37 12.00 -14.26
C GLY A 48 10.16 11.66 -15.74
N ARG A 49 11.21 11.80 -16.54
CA ARG A 49 11.15 11.66 -18.01
C ARG A 49 10.81 10.24 -18.46
N PHE A 50 11.16 9.24 -17.65
CA PHE A 50 10.91 7.83 -17.95
C PHE A 50 9.61 7.29 -17.34
N SER A 51 8.75 8.15 -16.78
CA SER A 51 7.54 7.72 -16.06
C SER A 51 6.63 6.82 -16.89
N SER A 52 6.40 7.16 -18.17
CA SER A 52 5.52 6.40 -19.07
C SER A 52 6.04 5.00 -19.34
N GLY A 53 7.34 4.86 -19.59
CA GLY A 53 7.98 3.57 -19.84
C GLY A 53 8.06 2.68 -18.59
N LEU A 54 8.33 3.28 -17.42
CA LEU A 54 8.32 2.58 -16.13
C LEU A 54 6.91 2.16 -15.69
N ALA A 55 5.88 2.91 -16.09
CA ALA A 55 4.48 2.58 -15.88
C ALA A 55 3.95 1.52 -16.87
N SER A 56 4.69 1.17 -17.93
CA SER A 56 4.17 0.27 -18.95
C SER A 56 3.89 -1.13 -18.36
N ALA A 57 2.75 -1.68 -18.78
CA ALA A 57 2.38 -3.05 -18.48
C ALA A 57 3.03 -4.07 -19.44
N LYS A 58 3.57 -3.59 -20.57
CA LYS A 58 4.26 -4.43 -21.55
C LYS A 58 5.74 -4.51 -21.20
N GLU A 59 6.23 -5.73 -21.08
CA GLU A 59 7.61 -6.01 -20.71
C GLU A 59 8.62 -5.42 -21.72
N ASP A 60 8.37 -5.54 -23.02
CA ASP A 60 9.28 -5.03 -24.05
C ASP A 60 9.47 -3.50 -23.97
N GLU A 61 8.38 -2.75 -23.77
CA GLU A 61 8.42 -1.29 -23.64
C GLU A 61 9.14 -0.87 -22.36
N PHE A 62 8.95 -1.64 -21.27
CA PHE A 62 9.67 -1.44 -20.02
C PHE A 62 11.17 -1.69 -20.19
N LEU A 63 11.57 -2.81 -20.80
CA LEU A 63 12.97 -3.16 -21.02
C LEU A 63 13.67 -2.17 -21.96
N ALA A 64 12.98 -1.69 -23.00
CA ALA A 64 13.49 -0.62 -23.85
C ALA A 64 13.73 0.66 -23.04
N THR A 65 12.82 1.01 -22.13
CA THR A 65 12.97 2.16 -21.23
C THR A 65 14.17 1.98 -20.29
N ILE A 66 14.36 0.79 -19.74
CA ILE A 66 15.54 0.47 -18.91
C ILE A 66 16.82 0.59 -19.74
N ALA A 67 16.83 0.14 -20.99
CA ALA A 67 17.99 0.29 -21.87
C ALA A 67 18.33 1.76 -22.14
N GLU A 68 17.34 2.63 -22.35
CA GLU A 68 17.55 4.08 -22.49
C GLU A 68 18.04 4.71 -21.17
N MET A 69 17.46 4.32 -20.04
CA MET A 69 17.95 4.74 -18.73
C MET A 69 19.42 4.36 -18.52
N ARG A 70 19.85 3.19 -19.02
CA ARG A 70 21.25 2.74 -18.95
C ARG A 70 22.23 3.61 -19.72
N LYS A 71 21.79 4.20 -20.83
CA LYS A 71 22.63 5.11 -21.62
C LYS A 71 22.88 6.43 -20.90
N ASP A 72 21.92 6.89 -20.10
CA ASP A 72 21.95 8.19 -19.42
C ASP A 72 22.15 8.08 -17.90
N TRP A 73 22.91 7.08 -17.41
CA TRP A 73 23.04 6.78 -15.99
C TRP A 73 23.44 7.97 -15.10
N ASP A 74 24.30 8.87 -15.58
CA ASP A 74 24.78 10.03 -14.82
C ASP A 74 23.70 11.10 -14.57
N ARG A 75 22.63 11.08 -15.38
CA ARG A 75 21.55 12.09 -15.34
C ARG A 75 20.26 11.56 -14.73
N LEU A 76 20.25 10.31 -14.27
CA LEU A 76 19.06 9.72 -13.67
C LEU A 76 18.83 10.25 -12.26
N THR A 77 17.56 10.51 -11.97
CA THR A 77 17.16 10.89 -10.61
C THR A 77 17.02 9.64 -9.73
N PHE A 78 17.19 9.83 -8.43
CA PHE A 78 17.02 8.75 -7.46
C PHE A 78 15.64 8.05 -7.57
N PRO A 79 14.50 8.77 -7.68
CA PRO A 79 13.19 8.14 -7.83
C PRO A 79 13.06 7.27 -9.08
N GLU A 80 13.62 7.71 -10.22
CA GLU A 80 13.61 6.95 -11.47
C GLU A 80 14.37 5.62 -11.31
N LEU A 81 15.58 5.67 -10.74
CA LEU A 81 16.39 4.48 -10.46
C LEU A 81 15.70 3.51 -9.50
N TYR A 82 15.09 4.04 -8.44
CA TYR A 82 14.45 3.22 -7.42
C TYR A 82 13.21 2.50 -7.95
N VAL A 83 12.34 3.20 -8.69
CA VAL A 83 11.14 2.59 -9.29
C VAL A 83 11.52 1.58 -10.38
N ALA A 84 12.54 1.88 -11.20
CA ALA A 84 13.07 0.93 -12.16
C ALA A 84 13.54 -0.38 -11.48
N ALA A 85 14.24 -0.27 -10.35
CA ALA A 85 14.72 -1.43 -9.62
C ALA A 85 13.58 -2.30 -9.06
N ILE A 86 12.53 -1.68 -8.51
CA ILE A 86 11.35 -2.40 -8.02
C ILE A 86 10.65 -3.13 -9.18
N ARG A 87 10.40 -2.45 -10.30
CA ARG A 87 9.71 -3.07 -11.45
C ARG A 87 10.52 -4.19 -12.08
N LEU A 88 11.85 -4.08 -12.13
CA LEU A 88 12.72 -5.19 -12.53
C LEU A 88 12.59 -6.38 -11.58
N TYR A 89 12.46 -6.14 -10.28
CA TYR A 89 12.25 -7.20 -9.30
C TYR A 89 10.89 -7.89 -9.50
N ASP A 90 9.82 -7.11 -9.70
CA ASP A 90 8.46 -7.62 -9.95
C ASP A 90 8.40 -8.52 -11.19
N LEU A 91 9.14 -8.18 -12.24
CA LEU A 91 9.23 -8.95 -13.49
C LEU A 91 10.22 -10.14 -13.41
N GLY A 92 10.91 -10.32 -12.27
CA GLY A 92 11.81 -11.46 -12.06
C GLY A 92 13.28 -11.23 -12.45
N TYR A 93 13.63 -10.04 -12.94
CA TYR A 93 15.01 -9.62 -13.25
C TYR A 93 15.80 -9.25 -11.99
N ARG A 94 15.96 -10.23 -11.09
CA ARG A 94 16.51 -10.01 -9.74
C ARG A 94 17.94 -9.52 -9.74
N LYS A 95 18.79 -9.98 -10.67
CA LYS A 95 20.20 -9.57 -10.72
C LYS A 95 20.33 -8.09 -11.07
N GLU A 96 19.57 -7.67 -12.09
CA GLU A 96 19.52 -6.31 -12.58
C GLU A 96 18.88 -5.38 -11.55
N ALA A 97 17.81 -5.83 -10.88
CA ALA A 97 17.17 -5.10 -9.79
C ALA A 97 18.16 -4.83 -8.65
N VAL A 98 18.89 -5.84 -8.18
CA VAL A 98 19.87 -5.69 -7.08
C VAL A 98 20.97 -4.72 -7.47
N TYR A 99 21.49 -4.80 -8.69
CA TYR A 99 22.49 -3.86 -9.19
C TYR A 99 21.96 -2.41 -9.15
N LEU A 100 20.74 -2.19 -9.64
CA LEU A 100 20.11 -0.87 -9.64
C LEU A 100 19.82 -0.34 -8.24
N VAL A 101 19.42 -1.18 -7.28
CA VAL A 101 19.28 -0.79 -5.87
C VAL A 101 20.61 -0.36 -5.27
N LEU A 102 21.68 -1.12 -5.51
CA LEU A 102 23.02 -0.77 -5.01
C LEU A 102 23.50 0.54 -5.64
N PHE A 103 23.35 0.70 -6.94
CA PHE A 103 23.71 1.93 -7.65
C PHE A 103 22.93 3.14 -7.11
N CYS A 104 21.61 3.00 -6.97
CA CYS A 104 20.72 4.00 -6.38
C CYS A 104 21.18 4.43 -4.98
N SER A 105 21.66 3.49 -4.15
CA SER A 105 22.17 3.78 -2.80
C SER A 105 23.48 4.57 -2.80
N VAL A 106 24.37 4.32 -3.79
CA VAL A 106 25.60 5.08 -3.98
C VAL A 106 25.29 6.51 -4.43
N SER A 107 24.39 6.68 -5.41
CA SER A 107 23.98 8.01 -5.90
C SER A 107 23.34 8.85 -4.79
N ARG A 108 22.56 8.24 -3.89
CA ARG A 108 22.01 8.92 -2.70
C ARG A 108 23.11 9.38 -1.74
N SER A 109 24.11 8.54 -1.51
CA SER A 109 25.23 8.84 -0.60
C SER A 109 26.06 10.03 -1.07
N ALA A 110 26.15 10.24 -2.39
CA ALA A 110 26.78 11.43 -2.98
C ALA A 110 25.95 12.71 -2.78
N VAL A 111 24.61 12.61 -2.90
CA VAL A 111 23.70 13.76 -2.70
C VAL A 111 23.68 14.26 -1.25
N TRP A 112 23.65 13.36 -0.26
CA TRP A 112 23.65 13.74 1.17
C TRP A 112 25.03 14.16 1.71
N ARG A 113 26.12 13.85 1.00
CA ARG A 113 27.47 14.30 1.36
C ARG A 113 27.80 15.69 0.80
N SER A 114 26.92 16.27 -0.01
CA SER A 114 27.09 17.63 -0.52
C SER A 114 26.90 18.64 0.64
N PRO A 115 27.83 19.57 0.90
CA PRO A 115 27.82 20.44 2.10
C PRO A 115 26.68 21.46 2.17
N GLY A 116 25.68 21.38 1.29
CA GLY A 116 24.58 22.35 1.18
C GLY A 116 23.25 21.92 1.82
N SER A 117 23.15 20.72 2.40
CA SER A 117 21.91 20.25 3.04
C SER A 117 21.86 20.59 4.54
N ASN A 118 21.99 21.88 4.86
CA ASN A 118 21.58 22.39 6.17
C ASN A 118 20.05 22.26 6.23
N GLN A 119 19.55 21.18 6.81
CA GLN A 119 18.16 21.12 7.23
C GLN A 119 17.99 22.11 8.38
N ASP A 120 17.41 23.26 8.07
CA ASP A 120 16.85 24.18 9.04
C ASP A 120 15.87 23.42 9.93
N GLY A 121 16.36 23.00 11.10
CA GLY A 121 15.53 22.63 12.23
C GLY A 121 14.82 23.87 12.74
N LYS A 122 13.67 24.20 12.16
CA LYS A 122 12.73 25.16 12.73
C LYS A 122 11.30 24.66 12.61
N HIS A 123 10.93 23.75 13.50
CA HIS A 123 9.56 23.61 14.02
C HIS A 123 9.59 22.83 15.35
N ARG A 124 9.81 23.54 16.45
CA ARG A 124 9.11 23.39 17.73
C ARG A 124 9.41 24.58 18.63
#